data_AF-X1QMZ5-F1
#
_entry.id   AF-X1QMZ5-F1
#
_cell.length_a   1.000
_cell.length_b   1.000
_cell.length_c   1.000
_cell.angle_alpha   90.00
_cell.angle_beta   90.00
_cell.angle_gamma   90.00
#
_symmetry.space_group_name_H-M   'P 1'
#
loop_
_entity.id
_entity.type
_entity.pdbx_description
1 polymer ?
#
loop_
_entity_poly.entity_id
_entity_poly.type
_entity_poly.pdbx_seq_one_letter_code
_entity_poly.pdbx_strand_id
1 'polypeptide(L)' 'MNLLPVVKDKVERPFPEKLQETQEAIAHHFKEFGSKVAVAFSGGKDSEVVLYLCLQVTPDVPVVLTYWS' A
#
# COMPACT_ATOMS: atom_id res chain seq x y z
N MET A 1 0.81 17.66 16.24
CA MET A 1 2.00 17.17 15.51
C MET A 1 2.45 18.29 14.59
N ASN A 2 3.72 18.71 14.63
CA ASN A 2 4.23 19.74 13.73
C ASN A 2 4.59 19.07 12.40
N LEU A 3 3.67 19.12 11.43
CA LEU A 3 3.89 18.58 10.09
C LEU A 3 4.66 19.59 9.24
N LEU A 4 5.58 19.08 8.41
CA LEU A 4 6.14 19.89 7.32
C LEU A 4 4.98 20.31 6.39
N PRO A 5 4.98 21.55 5.85
CA PRO A 5 3.88 22.05 5.01
C PRO A 5 3.51 21.10 3.87
N VAL A 6 4.50 20.52 3.19
CA VAL A 6 4.32 19.55 2.10
C VAL A 6 3.64 18.23 2.52
N VAL A 7 3.78 17.85 3.80
CA VAL A 7 3.15 16.65 4.36
C VAL A 7 1.76 16.96 4.88
N LYS A 8 1.56 18.17 5.41
CA LYS A 8 0.29 18.63 5.96
C LYS A 8 -0.83 18.50 4.94
N ASP A 9 -0.62 19.01 3.73
CA ASP A 9 -1.62 18.97 2.66
C ASP A 9 -2.00 17.53 2.30
N LYS A 10 -1.04 16.59 2.28
CA LYS A 10 -1.33 15.17 2.00
C LYS A 10 -2.07 14.47 3.15
N VAL A 11 -1.75 14.81 4.39
CA VAL A 11 -2.35 14.19 5.58
C VAL A 11 -3.80 14.65 5.76
N GLU A 12 -4.07 15.93 5.52
CA GLU A 12 -5.38 16.56 5.75
C GLU A 12 -6.44 16.20 4.70
N ARG A 13 -6.05 15.58 3.59
CA ARG A 13 -6.98 15.12 2.56
C ARG A 13 -8.00 14.09 3.11
N PRO A 14 -9.23 14.09 2.56
CA PRO A 14 -10.25 13.11 2.93
C PRO A 14 -9.74 11.67 2.81
N PHE A 15 -10.10 10.83 3.78
CA PHE A 15 -9.72 9.43 3.76
C PHE A 15 -10.16 8.67 2.49
N PRO A 16 -11.39 8.84 1.97
CA PRO A 16 -11.83 8.15 0.76
C PRO A 16 -10.95 8.44 -0.47
N GLU A 17 -10.49 9.70 -0.63
CA GLU A 17 -9.60 10.06 -1.74
C GLU A 17 -8.24 9.37 -1.61
N LYS A 18 -7.65 9.37 -0.40
CA LYS A 18 -6.37 8.70 -0.15
C LYS A 18 -6.46 7.20 -0.37
N LEU A 19 -7.59 6.60 0.03
CA LEU A 19 -7.85 5.18 -0.18
C LEU A 19 -7.98 4.86 -1.67
N GLN A 20 -8.77 5.64 -2.41
CA GLN A 20 -8.94 5.47 -3.84
C GLN A 20 -7.61 5.59 -4.60
N GLU A 21 -6.82 6.63 -4.33
CA GLU A 21 -5.49 6.79 -4.94
C GLU A 21 -4.56 5.62 -4.64
N THR A 22 -4.62 5.08 -3.42
CA THR A 22 -3.82 3.91 -3.04
C THR A 22 -4.26 2.67 -3.83
N GLN A 23 -5.57 2.45 -3.98
CA GLN A 23 -6.11 1.33 -4.77
C GLN A 23 -5.74 1.46 -6.25
N GLU A 24 -5.83 2.67 -6.82
CA GLU A 24 -5.45 2.96 -8.20
C GLU A 24 -3.94 2.72 -8.42
N ALA A 25 -3.09 3.15 -7.48
CA ALA A 25 -1.66 2.89 -7.53
C ALA A 25 -1.35 1.39 -7.49
N ILE A 26 -2.00 0.63 -6.60
CA ILE A 26 -1.85 -0.83 -6.52
C ILE A 26 -2.27 -1.49 -7.84
N ALA A 27 -3.46 -1.16 -8.36
CA ALA A 27 -3.96 -1.71 -9.62
C ALA A 27 -3.04 -1.38 -10.80
N HIS A 28 -2.49 -0.16 -10.84
CA HIS A 28 -1.51 0.24 -11.84
C HIS A 28 -0.26 -0.64 -11.80
N HIS A 29 0.31 -0.89 -10.62
CA HIS A 29 1.50 -1.74 -10.50
C HIS A 29 1.24 -3.18 -10.95
N PHE A 30 0.10 -3.76 -10.58
CA PHE A 30 -0.27 -5.10 -11.08
C PHE A 30 -0.45 -5.12 -12.59
N LYS A 31 -1.02 -4.07 -13.18
CA LYS A 31 -1.17 -3.95 -14.63
C LYS A 31 0.17 -3.80 -15.35
N GLU A 32 1.09 -3.01 -14.79
CA GLU A 32 2.39 -2.70 -15.41
C GLU A 32 3.39 -3.84 -15.28
N PHE A 33 3.48 -4.46 -14.09
CA PHE A 33 4.53 -5.42 -13.76
C PHE A 33 4.03 -6.87 -13.67
N GLY A 34 2.72 -7.09 -13.63
CA GLY A 34 2.10 -8.42 -13.63
C GLY A 34 2.63 -9.30 -12.49
N SER A 35 3.11 -10.49 -12.84
CA SER A 35 3.62 -11.50 -11.89
C SER A 35 4.94 -11.12 -11.20
N LYS A 36 5.51 -9.95 -11.49
CA LYS A 36 6.73 -9.44 -10.84
C LYS A 36 6.43 -8.59 -9.60
N VAL A 37 5.17 -8.37 -9.27
CA VAL A 37 4.75 -7.67 -8.05
C VAL A 37 4.73 -8.64 -6.88
N ALA A 38 5.31 -8.23 -5.75
CA ALA A 38 5.21 -8.91 -4.48
C ALA A 38 4.98 -7.89 -3.35
N VAL A 39 4.33 -8.31 -2.26
CA VAL A 39 4.07 -7.47 -1.09
C VAL A 39 5.08 -7.78 0.00
N ALA A 40 5.85 -6.78 0.42
CA ALA A 40 6.68 -6.90 1.62
C ALA A 40 5.80 -6.80 2.87
N PHE A 41 5.90 -7.78 3.77
CA PHE A 41 5.08 -7.88 4.96
C PHE A 41 5.94 -8.07 6.21
N SER A 42 5.89 -7.12 7.14
CA SER A 42 6.65 -7.13 8.39
C SER A 42 5.82 -7.51 9.62
N GLY A 43 4.51 -7.71 9.47
CA GLY A 43 3.57 -7.86 10.59
C GLY A 43 3.17 -6.54 11.26
N GLY A 44 3.63 -5.39 10.73
CA GLY A 44 3.22 -4.07 11.21
C GLY A 44 1.87 -3.63 10.62
N LYS A 45 1.21 -2.68 11.30
CA LYS A 45 -0.08 -2.12 10.88
C LYS A 45 -0.08 -1.61 9.42
N ASP A 46 1.01 -0.99 8.99
CA ASP A 46 1.08 -0.37 7.67
C ASP A 46 1.22 -1.47 6.59
N SER A 47 2.04 -2.49 6.83
CA SER A 47 2.16 -3.64 5.93
C SER A 47 0.89 -4.49 5.89
N GLU A 48 0.15 -4.58 7.00
CA GLU A 48 -1.15 -5.27 7.06
C GLU A 48 -2.16 -4.60 6.13
N VAL A 49 -2.28 -3.27 6.19
CA VAL A 49 -3.20 -2.51 5.32
C VAL A 49 -2.82 -2.67 3.85
N VAL A 50 -1.53 -2.56 3.52
CA VAL A 50 -1.07 -2.75 2.13
C VAL A 50 -1.37 -4.16 1.63
N LEU A 51 -1.07 -5.18 2.43
CA LEU A 51 -1.38 -6.58 2.09
C LEU A 51 -2.89 -6.76 1.88
N TYR A 52 -3.72 -6.27 2.80
CA TYR A 52 -5.17 -6.33 2.70
C TYR A 52 -5.67 -5.72 1.38
N LEU A 53 -5.16 -4.54 1.00
CA LEU A 53 -5.56 -3.87 -0.24
C LEU A 53 -5.08 -4.62 -1.49
N CYS A 54 -3.86 -5.15 -1.50
CA CYS A 54 -3.34 -5.94 -2.61
C CYS A 54 -4.13 -7.23 -2.84
N LEU A 55 -4.56 -7.89 -1.76
CA LEU A 55 -5.39 -9.12 -1.82
C LEU A 55 -6.77 -8.88 -2.45
N GLN A 56 -7.30 -7.64 -2.41
CA GLN A 56 -8.55 -7.30 -3.12
C GLN A 56 -8.39 -7.25 -4.64
N VAL A 57 -7.15 -7.05 -5.13
CA VAL A 57 -6.85 -6.99 -6.58
C VAL A 57 -6.40 -8.35 -7.08
N THR A 58 -5.46 -8.99 -6.37
CA THR A 58 -4.84 -10.25 -6.75
C THR A 58 -4.75 -11.15 -5.50
N PRO A 59 -5.71 -12.07 -5.29
CA PRO A 59 -5.75 -12.92 -4.09
C PRO A 59 -4.52 -13.84 -3.92
N ASP A 60 -3.81 -14.12 -5.00
CA ASP A 60 -2.63 -14.99 -5.08
C ASP A 60 -1.30 -14.21 -5.12
N VAL A 61 -1.31 -12.93 -4.74
CA VAL A 61 -0.10 -12.10 -4.74
C VAL A 61 1.02 -12.72 -3.86
N PRO A 62 2.26 -12.82 -4.37
CA PRO A 62 3.40 -13.25 -3.56
C PRO A 62 3.65 -12.30 -2.38
N VAL A 63 3.88 -12.87 -1.19
CA VAL A 63 4.20 -12.12 0.02
C VAL A 63 5.62 -12.45 0.48
N VAL A 64 6.43 -11.41 0.71
CA VAL A 64 7.78 -11.53 1.23
C VAL A 64 7.80 -11.10 2.69
N LEU A 65 8.10 -12.04 3.58
CA LEU A 65 8.20 -11.77 5.01
C LEU A 65 9.52 -11.06 5.33
N THR A 66 9.43 -9.85 5.88
CA THR A 66 10.58 -9.04 6.27
C THR A 66 10.68 -8.96 7.79
N TYR A 67 10.99 -10.10 8.44
CA TYR A 67 11.40 -10.11 9.84
C TYR A 67 12.91 -9.87 9.94
N TRP A 68 13.33 -9.12 10.95
CA TRP A 68 14.74 -8.97 11.29
C TRP A 68 15.22 -10.25 11.97
N SER A 69 16.22 -10.92 11.38
CA SER A 69 17.03 -11.95 12.04
C SER A 69 18.05 -11.33 12.99
#